data_AF-A0A0G0TEU9-F1
#
_entry.id   AF-A0A0G0TEU9-F1
#
_cell.length_a   1.000
_cell.length_b   1.000
_cell.length_c   1.000
_cell.angle_alpha   90.00
_cell.angle_beta   90.00
_cell.angle_gamma   90.00
#
_symmetry.space_group_name_H-M   'P 1'
#
loop_
_entity.id
_entity.type
_entity.pdbx_description
1 polymer ?
#
loop_
_entity_poly.entity_id
_entity_poly.type
_entity_poly.pdbx_seq_one_letter_code
_entity_poly.pdbx_strand_id
1 'polypeptide(L)'
;TVDTIKRELAAGNPIIVPAAGRELGNPYFTSPGPLYHMLVIRGYTSDDKFITNDPGTRRGEEYTYKFDILMNAIHDWNGGDVINGKKVIIVLE
;
A
#
# COMPACT_ATOMS: atom_id res chain seq x y z
N THR A 1 9.97 -4.41 7.27
CA THR A 1 10.68 -3.29 6.60
C THR A 1 10.48 -3.41 5.10
N VAL A 2 11.01 -2.48 4.29
CA VAL A 2 11.01 -2.63 2.81
C VAL A 2 11.66 -3.95 2.41
N ASP A 3 12.78 -4.34 3.05
CA ASP A 3 13.47 -5.60 2.74
C ASP A 3 12.63 -6.84 3.06
N THR A 4 11.81 -6.80 4.12
CA THR A 4 10.84 -7.87 4.41
C THR A 4 9.86 -8.03 3.26
N ILE A 5 9.26 -6.92 2.82
CA ILE A 5 8.28 -6.90 1.72
C ILE A 5 8.93 -7.43 0.43
N LYS A 6 10.14 -6.96 0.11
CA LYS A 6 10.89 -7.44 -1.06
C LYS A 6 11.15 -8.95 -1.01
N ARG A 7 11.52 -9.48 0.16
CA ARG A 7 11.78 -10.91 0.35
C ARG A 7 10.53 -11.75 0.09
N GLU A 8 9.40 -11.37 0.66
CA GLU A 8 8.12 -12.07 0.45
C GLU A 8 7.70 -12.03 -1.02
N LEU A 9 7.80 -10.86 -1.67
CA LEU A 9 7.48 -10.74 -3.10
C LEU A 9 8.41 -11.58 -3.97
N ALA A 10 9.71 -11.66 -3.63
CA ALA A 10 10.66 -12.52 -4.33
C ALA A 10 10.40 -14.02 -4.12
N ALA A 11 9.76 -14.39 -3.01
CA ALA A 11 9.28 -15.75 -2.76
C ALA A 11 7.97 -16.07 -3.51
N GLY A 12 7.36 -15.07 -4.17
CA GLY A 12 6.11 -15.23 -4.91
C GLY A 12 4.86 -14.93 -4.08
N ASN A 13 5.01 -14.42 -2.85
CA ASN A 13 3.92 -14.14 -1.93
C ASN A 13 3.40 -12.70 -2.12
N PRO A 14 2.19 -12.48 -2.68
CA PRO A 14 1.61 -11.15 -2.77
C PRO A 14 1.27 -10.61 -1.38
N ILE A 15 1.28 -9.28 -1.24
CA ILE A 15 1.07 -8.62 0.05
C ILE A 15 -0.15 -7.71 -0.03
N ILE A 16 -1.11 -7.90 0.88
CA ILE A 16 -2.23 -6.98 1.08
C ILE A 16 -1.83 -5.94 2.13
N VAL A 17 -2.08 -4.67 1.81
CA VAL A 17 -1.69 -3.53 2.64
C VAL A 17 -2.92 -2.75 3.08
N PRO A 18 -3.19 -2.69 4.40
CA PRO A 18 -4.07 -1.67 4.97
C PRO A 18 -3.37 -0.33 5.01
N ALA A 19 -4.04 0.71 4.54
CA ALA A 19 -3.46 2.03 4.40
C ALA A 19 -4.40 3.15 4.90
N ALA A 20 -3.80 4.16 5.52
CA ALA A 20 -4.37 5.50 5.60
C ALA A 20 -4.49 6.05 4.17
N GLY A 21 -5.67 5.90 3.56
CA GLY A 21 -5.82 6.03 2.11
C GLY A 21 -5.49 7.42 1.56
N ARG A 22 -5.61 8.47 2.38
CA ARG A 22 -5.24 9.84 2.01
C ARG A 22 -3.72 10.05 1.96
N GLU A 23 -2.96 9.34 2.79
CA GLU A 23 -1.49 9.40 2.83
C GLU A 23 -0.84 8.77 1.59
N LEU A 24 -1.59 7.96 0.83
CA LEU A 24 -1.13 7.43 -0.46
C LEU A 24 -0.91 8.55 -1.49
N GLY A 25 -1.60 9.69 -1.34
CA GLY A 25 -1.46 10.83 -2.24
C GLY A 25 -1.80 10.50 -3.71
N ASN A 26 -2.63 9.47 -3.96
CA ASN A 26 -2.95 9.05 -5.31
C ASN A 26 -3.80 10.14 -6.01
N PRO A 27 -3.30 10.77 -7.08
CA PRO A 27 -3.99 11.87 -7.76
C PRO A 27 -5.26 11.42 -8.49
N TYR A 28 -5.50 10.11 -8.60
CA TYR A 28 -6.69 9.55 -9.22
C TYR A 28 -7.83 9.27 -8.23
N PHE A 29 -7.61 9.45 -6.93
CA PHE A 29 -8.69 9.40 -5.97
C PHE A 29 -9.56 10.66 -6.07
N THR A 30 -10.88 10.49 -5.99
CA THR A 30 -11.80 11.62 -5.83
C THR A 30 -11.57 12.25 -4.46
N SER A 31 -11.27 13.56 -4.45
CA SER A 31 -11.01 14.30 -3.21
C SER A 31 -12.14 14.12 -2.19
N PRO A 32 -11.81 13.86 -0.90
CA PRO A 32 -10.49 13.93 -0.27
C PRO A 32 -9.67 12.63 -0.35
N GLY A 33 -10.13 11.62 -1.08
CA GLY A 33 -9.61 10.25 -1.02
C GLY A 33 -10.15 9.44 0.16
N PRO A 34 -10.00 8.10 0.11
CA PRO A 34 -10.51 7.21 1.14
C PRO A 34 -9.80 7.44 2.47
N LEU A 35 -10.55 7.46 3.57
CA LEU A 35 -9.95 7.55 4.92
C LEU A 35 -9.08 6.32 5.20
N TYR A 36 -9.60 5.15 4.88
CA TYR A 36 -8.95 3.85 5.01
C TYR A 36 -9.09 3.11 3.69
N HIS A 37 -8.02 2.45 3.26
CA HIS A 37 -7.98 1.77 1.97
C HIS A 37 -7.17 0.49 2.04
N MET A 38 -7.45 -0.44 1.12
CA MET A 38 -6.72 -1.70 0.98
C MET A 38 -6.20 -1.79 -0.45
N LEU A 39 -4.93 -2.16 -0.61
CA LEU A 39 -4.32 -2.41 -1.92
C LEU A 39 -3.37 -3.61 -1.87
N VAL A 40 -3.00 -4.12 -3.04
CA VAL A 40 -2.07 -5.26 -3.14
C VAL A 40 -0.73 -4.77 -3.66
N ILE A 41 0.36 -5.10 -2.97
CA ILE A 41 1.71 -5.02 -3.54
C ILE A 41 2.00 -6.34 -4.24
N ARG A 42 2.40 -6.27 -5.51
CA ARG A 42 2.70 -7.45 -6.35
C ARG A 42 4.14 -7.48 -6.86
N GLY A 43 4.92 -6.43 -6.58
CA GLY A 43 6.31 -6.34 -7.01
C GLY A 43 6.97 -5.04 -6.58
N TYR A 44 8.20 -4.83 -7.04
CA TYR A 44 8.96 -3.64 -6.78
C TYR A 44 9.95 -3.38 -7.93
N THR A 45 10.39 -2.14 -8.05
CA THR A 45 11.35 -1.70 -9.06
C THR A 45 12.73 -1.47 -8.46
N SER A 46 13.74 -1.30 -9.31
CA SER A 46 15.10 -0.91 -8.88
C SER A 46 15.19 0.59 -8.49
N ASP A 47 14.23 1.42 -8.89
CA ASP A 47 14.15 2.86 -8.59
C ASP A 47 13.24 3.18 -7.38
N ASP A 48 13.25 2.29 -6.39
CA ASP A 48 12.60 2.45 -5.09
C ASP A 48 11.08 2.65 -5.09
N LYS A 49 10.36 1.89 -5.94
CA LYS A 49 8.89 1.87 -5.97
C LYS A 49 8.31 0.48 -5.79
N PHE A 50 7.18 0.41 -5.11
CA PHE A 50 6.31 -0.76 -5.11
C PHE A 50 5.39 -0.72 -6.32
N ILE A 51 5.20 -1.86 -6.96
CA ILE A 51 4.19 -2.08 -8.01
C ILE A 51 2.94 -2.63 -7.33
N THR A 52 1.82 -1.97 -7.52
CA THR A 52 0.58 -2.28 -6.80
C THR A 52 -0.60 -2.53 -7.73
N ASN A 53 -1.61 -3.22 -7.21
CA ASN A 53 -2.96 -3.19 -7.73
C ASN A 53 -3.84 -2.43 -6.74
N ASP A 54 -4.25 -1.23 -7.12
CA ASP A 54 -5.00 -0.31 -6.27
C ASP A 54 -6.48 -0.23 -6.71
N PRO A 55 -7.42 -0.89 -6.02
CA PRO A 55 -8.84 -0.88 -6.41
C PRO A 55 -9.54 0.46 -6.19
N GLY A 56 -8.88 1.44 -5.55
CA GLY A 56 -9.44 2.78 -5.31
C GLY A 56 -9.52 3.65 -6.56
N THR A 57 -8.99 3.17 -7.69
CA THR A 57 -9.04 3.87 -8.98
C THR A 57 -9.10 2.90 -10.16
N ARG A 58 -9.69 3.34 -11.28
CA ARG A 58 -9.67 2.60 -12.55
C ARG A 58 -8.27 2.52 -13.18
N ARG A 59 -7.31 3.29 -12.65
CA ARG A 59 -5.90 3.34 -13.09
C ARG A 59 -4.97 2.63 -12.09
N GLY A 60 -5.52 1.68 -11.35
CA GLY A 60 -4.85 1.05 -10.22
C GLY A 60 -4.01 -0.16 -10.56
N GLU A 61 -4.21 -0.75 -11.74
CA GLU A 61 -3.38 -1.84 -12.23
C GLU A 61 -1.95 -1.36 -12.45
N GLU A 62 -0.98 -2.03 -11.82
CA GLU A 62 0.45 -1.69 -11.87
C GLU A 62 0.78 -0.26 -11.43
N TYR A 63 -0.10 0.38 -10.66
CA TYR A 63 0.19 1.71 -10.13
C TYR A 63 1.40 1.63 -9.20
N THR A 64 2.32 2.59 -9.33
CA THR A 64 3.55 2.58 -8.53
C THR A 64 3.52 3.63 -7.45
N TYR A 65 3.88 3.23 -6.23
CA TYR A 65 4.11 4.13 -5.10
C TYR A 65 5.59 4.07 -4.72
N LYS A 66 6.18 5.21 -4.38
CA LYS A 66 7.52 5.21 -3.76
C LYS A 66 7.48 4.44 -2.44
N PHE A 67 8.59 3.79 -2.10
CA PHE A 67 8.68 3.01 -0.86
C PHE A 67 8.33 3.83 0.38
N ASP A 68 8.87 5.03 0.52
CA ASP A 68 8.60 5.92 1.64
C ASP A 68 7.12 6.29 1.73
N ILE A 69 6.49 6.68 0.62
CA ILE A 69 5.06 7.03 0.57
C ILE A 69 4.20 5.86 1.02
N LEU A 70 4.36 4.67 0.41
CA LEU A 70 3.52 3.54 0.76
C LEU A 70 3.78 3.06 2.19
N MET A 71 5.05 2.95 2.62
CA MET A 71 5.41 2.53 3.98
C MET A 71 4.92 3.51 5.04
N ASN A 72 4.85 4.80 4.71
CA ASN A 72 4.28 5.82 5.60
C ASN A 72 2.77 5.67 5.69
N ALA A 73 2.08 5.37 4.58
CA ALA A 73 0.64 5.18 4.54
C ALA A 73 0.16 3.87 5.19
N ILE A 74 1.02 2.87 5.43
CA ILE A 74 0.60 1.60 6.07
C ILE A 74 0.10 1.85 7.48
N HIS A 75 -1.19 1.61 7.69
CA HIS A 75 -1.87 1.71 8.97
C HIS A 75 -3.08 0.79 8.99
N ASP A 76 -3.21 -0.04 10.04
CA ASP A 76 -4.40 -0.85 10.30
C ASP A 76 -5.60 0.01 10.70
N TRP A 77 -6.78 -0.58 10.62
CA TRP A 77 -7.98 0.02 11.17
C TRP A 77 -7.87 0.14 12.70
N ASN A 78 -8.02 1.37 13.20
CA ASN A 78 -7.91 1.70 14.62
C ASN A 78 -9.16 2.46 15.11
N GLY A 79 -10.34 1.88 14.85
CA GLY A 79 -11.61 2.45 15.33
C GLY A 79 -11.95 3.82 14.75
N GLY A 80 -11.44 4.16 13.56
CA GLY A 80 -11.61 5.45 12.91
C GLY A 80 -10.41 6.38 13.03
N ASP A 81 -9.50 6.14 13.98
CA ASP A 81 -8.24 6.88 14.12
C ASP A 81 -7.11 6.20 13.32
N VAL A 82 -7.29 6.18 12.00
CA VAL A 82 -6.46 5.40 11.07
C VAL A 82 -5.00 5.83 11.10
N ILE A 83 -4.69 7.13 11.23
CA ILE A 83 -3.30 7.63 11.19
C ILE A 83 -2.43 7.11 12.35
N ASN A 84 -3.07 6.70 13.45
CA ASN A 84 -2.41 6.09 14.60
C ASN A 84 -2.55 4.55 14.61
N GLY A 85 -3.09 3.97 13.54
CA GLY A 85 -3.20 2.52 13.38
C GLY A 85 -1.84 1.84 13.31
N LYS A 86 -1.78 0.61 13.82
CA LYS A 86 -0.55 -0.19 13.82
C LYS A 86 -0.09 -0.43 12.38
N LYS A 87 1.21 -0.33 12.12
CA LYS A 87 1.77 -0.69 10.81
C LYS A 87 1.86 -2.20 10.67
N VAL A 88 0.96 -2.79 9.89
CA VAL A 88 0.90 -4.24 9.60
C VAL A 88 0.63 -4.47 8.12
N ILE A 89 1.00 -5.64 7.64
CA ILE A 89 0.71 -6.14 6.30
C ILE A 89 0.21 -7.58 6.41
N ILE A 90 -0.47 -8.06 5.38
CA ILE A 90 -0.92 -9.44 5.28
C ILE A 90 -0.16 -10.08 4.13
N VAL A 91 0.59 -11.14 4.42
CA VAL A 91 1.30 -11.95 3.42
C VAL A 91 0.38 -13.10 3.01
N LEU A 92 0.24 -13.34 1.70
CA LEU A 92 -0.49 -14.48 1.18
C LEU A 92 0.53 -15.58 0.81
N GLU A 93 0.53 -16.67 1.59
CA GLU A 93 1.40 -17.86 1.43
C GLU A 93 0.63 -19.04 0.82
#